data_AF-A0A1G1A1F7-F1
#
_entry.id   AF-A0A1G1A1F7-F1
#
_cell.length_a   1.000
_cell.length_b   1.000
_cell.length_c   1.000
_cell.angle_alpha   90.00
_cell.angle_beta   90.00
_cell.angle_gamma   90.00
#
_symmetry.space_group_name_H-M   'P 1'
#
loop_
_entity.id
_entity.type
_entity.pdbx_description
1 polymer ?
#
loop_
_entity_poly.entity_id
_entity_poly.type
_entity_poly.pdbx_seq_one_letter_code
_entity_poly.pdbx_strand_id
1 'polypeptide(L)'
;MNTENTETERGINSGNDNTPITQTTRDGNGPPEETSTTNSRDDINSFITVFGKIRKTVRGLSFDPLFAVRLFEKFLARSRSILTPALFESISDWFIIMGHATLVTMSGLSLLFWVMAAIKQSRGVYILYGAGYAILFLVLQFSAWKFMKAGKTLVQNSPSRLASDAFLDCLALLSGIAGILLFVNFLTYSEWSYFWTGIAAWVICDLIAYIALNPSLANISLAKEAGAGEEAIGIISFFVKAFMRIVPIAFGTGVSLFMVALLMGIFTLFGRAGNEFDGKSAIDRAALYACLPFASYIIFALYHLIIDILRAILIIPVKLDQLNDRKG
;
A
#
# COMPACT_ATOMS: atom_id res chain seq x y z
N MET A 1 -28.98 -36.42 -38.41
CA MET A 1 -29.13 -36.22 -39.87
C MET A 1 -28.55 -34.84 -40.18
N ASN A 2 -27.41 -34.84 -40.87
CA ASN A 2 -26.63 -33.77 -41.53
C ASN A 2 -26.29 -32.50 -40.72
N THR A 3 -25.07 -32.29 -40.23
CA THR A 3 -23.81 -31.82 -40.89
C THR A 3 -23.95 -30.54 -41.73
N GLU A 4 -23.33 -29.46 -41.27
CA GLU A 4 -22.56 -28.58 -42.15
C GLU A 4 -21.47 -27.83 -41.38
N ASN A 5 -20.23 -28.13 -41.75
CA ASN A 5 -19.00 -27.42 -41.39
C ASN A 5 -18.88 -26.19 -42.28
N THR A 6 -18.27 -25.11 -41.78
CA THR A 6 -17.66 -24.11 -42.65
C THR A 6 -16.38 -23.59 -42.01
N GLU A 7 -15.27 -24.14 -42.50
CA GLU A 7 -13.93 -23.59 -42.36
C GLU A 7 -13.85 -22.25 -43.12
N THR A 8 -13.10 -21.30 -42.58
CA THR A 8 -12.54 -20.23 -43.41
C THR A 8 -11.16 -19.87 -42.89
N GLU A 9 -10.15 -20.41 -43.57
CA GLU A 9 -8.77 -19.93 -43.58
C GLU A 9 -8.67 -18.53 -44.21
N ARG A 10 -7.71 -17.74 -43.72
CA ARG A 10 -6.89 -16.69 -44.41
C ARG A 10 -6.28 -15.83 -43.30
N GLY A 11 -5.03 -15.43 -43.31
CA GLY A 11 -3.95 -15.51 -44.28
C GLY A 11 -2.81 -14.67 -43.72
N ILE A 12 -1.59 -15.19 -43.85
CA ILE A 12 -0.32 -14.62 -43.40
C ILE A 12 -0.05 -13.31 -44.16
N ASN A 13 0.44 -12.27 -43.48
CA ASN A 13 1.17 -11.20 -44.15
C ASN A 13 2.31 -10.66 -43.27
N SER A 14 3.55 -11.04 -43.60
CA SER A 14 4.77 -10.49 -43.03
C SER A 14 5.29 -9.38 -43.95
N GLY A 15 5.16 -8.12 -43.51
CA GLY A 15 5.74 -6.96 -44.18
C GLY A 15 7.08 -6.59 -43.53
N ASN A 16 8.13 -6.78 -44.31
CA ASN A 16 9.54 -6.52 -44.02
C ASN A 16 9.89 -5.13 -44.58
N ASP A 17 10.25 -4.15 -43.73
CA ASP A 17 10.76 -2.84 -44.19
C ASP A 17 12.13 -2.54 -43.59
N ASN A 18 13.15 -2.81 -44.39
CA ASN A 18 14.52 -2.36 -44.23
C ASN A 18 14.63 -0.91 -44.73
N THR A 19 15.09 0.01 -43.88
CA THR A 19 15.49 1.37 -44.30
C THR A 19 17.02 1.51 -44.33
N PRO A 20 17.58 2.31 -45.26
CA PRO A 20 19.00 2.29 -45.59
C PRO A 20 19.83 3.28 -44.76
N ILE A 21 21.07 2.89 -44.51
CA ILE A 21 22.15 3.67 -43.90
C ILE A 21 22.70 4.66 -44.93
N THR A 22 22.64 5.96 -44.64
CA THR A 22 23.36 6.99 -45.41
C THR A 22 24.71 7.27 -44.77
N GLN A 23 25.77 6.77 -45.41
CA GLN A 23 27.15 7.20 -45.21
C GLN A 23 27.38 8.55 -45.91
N THR A 24 27.93 9.52 -45.19
CA THR A 24 28.45 10.76 -45.80
C THR A 24 29.93 10.89 -45.47
N THR A 25 30.75 10.51 -46.43
CA THR A 25 32.18 10.83 -46.57
C THR A 25 32.32 12.32 -46.92
N ARG A 26 33.22 13.05 -46.26
CA ARG A 26 33.81 14.26 -46.87
C ARG A 26 35.22 14.52 -46.34
N ASP A 27 36.17 14.35 -47.26
CA ASP A 27 37.56 14.74 -47.17
C ASP A 27 37.73 16.27 -47.09
N GLY A 28 38.80 16.71 -46.43
CA GLY A 28 39.21 18.11 -46.38
C GLY A 28 40.57 18.28 -45.71
N ASN A 29 41.64 17.88 -46.42
CA ASN A 29 43.02 18.21 -46.09
C ASN A 29 43.26 19.74 -46.21
N GLY A 30 43.76 20.35 -45.14
CA GLY A 30 44.36 21.70 -45.12
C GLY A 30 45.60 21.68 -44.20
N PRO A 31 46.70 22.35 -44.57
CA PRO A 31 47.99 22.24 -43.88
C PRO A 31 47.99 22.91 -42.50
N PRO A 32 48.82 22.43 -41.55
CA PRO A 32 48.86 22.94 -40.19
C PRO A 32 49.63 24.28 -40.15
N GLU A 33 48.97 25.31 -39.66
CA GLU A 33 49.58 26.61 -39.36
C GLU A 33 50.21 26.56 -37.97
N GLU A 34 51.54 26.65 -37.91
CA GLU A 34 52.30 26.79 -36.68
C GLU A 34 51.92 28.09 -35.96
N THR A 35 51.32 27.97 -34.77
CA THR A 35 51.15 29.12 -33.86
C THR A 35 51.50 28.75 -32.42
N SER A 36 52.70 29.20 -32.03
CA SER A 36 53.07 29.71 -30.71
C SER A 36 52.73 28.87 -29.48
N THR A 37 53.69 28.02 -29.09
CA THR A 37 53.84 27.49 -27.73
C THR A 37 54.33 28.57 -26.77
N THR A 38 53.46 29.48 -26.36
CA THR A 38 53.70 30.41 -25.25
C THR A 38 52.41 30.54 -24.47
N ASN A 39 52.22 29.65 -23.48
CA ASN A 39 51.49 29.89 -22.21
C ASN A 39 51.13 28.62 -21.39
N SER A 40 51.75 27.47 -21.65
CA SER A 40 51.48 26.26 -20.84
C SER A 40 51.83 26.41 -19.34
N ARG A 41 52.74 27.33 -18.95
CA ARG A 41 53.07 27.58 -17.54
C ARG A 41 52.06 28.48 -16.81
N ASP A 42 51.40 29.40 -17.50
CA ASP A 42 50.42 30.30 -16.88
C ASP A 42 49.07 29.60 -16.66
N ASP A 43 48.71 28.66 -17.54
CA ASP A 43 47.51 27.83 -17.39
C ASP A 43 47.63 26.84 -16.22
N ILE A 44 48.82 26.30 -15.95
CA ILE A 44 49.04 25.41 -14.80
C ILE A 44 48.94 26.18 -13.47
N ASN A 45 49.47 27.40 -13.41
CA ASN A 45 49.44 28.23 -12.21
C ASN A 45 48.02 28.76 -11.91
N SER A 46 47.23 29.06 -12.94
CA SER A 46 45.81 29.42 -12.78
C SER A 46 44.96 28.23 -12.30
N PHE A 47 45.22 27.02 -12.82
CA PHE A 47 44.57 25.79 -12.35
C PHE A 47 44.89 25.49 -10.89
N ILE A 48 46.16 25.63 -10.46
CA ILE A 48 46.58 25.38 -9.07
C ILE A 48 45.94 26.38 -8.11
N THR A 49 45.81 27.66 -8.50
CA THR A 49 45.17 28.68 -7.65
C THR A 49 43.66 28.51 -7.58
N VAL A 50 42.99 28.10 -8.66
CA VAL A 50 41.56 27.76 -8.67
C VAL A 50 41.30 26.52 -7.81
N PHE A 51 42.09 25.44 -7.96
CA PHE A 51 41.98 24.25 -7.11
C PHE A 51 42.29 24.54 -5.64
N GLY A 52 43.26 25.43 -5.37
CA GLY A 52 43.58 25.87 -4.01
C GLY A 52 42.42 26.63 -3.35
N LYS A 53 41.73 27.50 -4.10
CA LYS A 53 40.52 28.19 -3.64
C LYS A 53 39.36 27.22 -3.44
N ILE A 54 39.10 26.32 -4.39
CA ILE A 54 38.04 25.30 -4.27
C ILE A 54 38.30 24.41 -3.05
N ARG A 55 39.55 23.94 -2.85
CA ARG A 55 39.91 23.13 -1.68
C ARG A 55 39.75 23.87 -0.36
N LYS A 56 40.00 25.18 -0.30
CA LYS A 56 39.75 26.01 0.89
C LYS A 56 38.26 26.22 1.14
N THR A 57 37.46 26.45 0.10
CA THR A 57 36.00 26.60 0.22
C THR A 57 35.34 25.27 0.63
N VAL A 58 35.80 24.15 0.07
CA VAL A 58 35.29 22.80 0.42
C VAL A 58 35.76 22.35 1.81
N ARG A 59 36.97 22.72 2.26
CA ARG A 59 37.40 22.49 3.66
C ARG A 59 36.64 23.34 4.68
N GLY A 60 36.01 24.44 4.26
CA GLY A 60 35.14 25.27 5.10
C GLY A 60 33.71 24.73 5.24
N LEU A 61 33.24 23.91 4.30
CA LEU A 61 32.03 23.10 4.48
C LEU A 61 32.42 21.82 5.20
N SER A 62 32.50 21.87 6.53
CA SER A 62 32.38 20.67 7.34
C SER A 62 30.97 20.11 7.14
N PHE A 63 30.77 19.32 6.09
CA PHE A 63 29.57 18.50 5.93
C PHE A 63 29.56 17.54 7.12
N ASP A 64 28.72 17.84 8.10
CA ASP A 64 28.43 16.91 9.18
C ASP A 64 27.81 15.67 8.52
N PRO A 65 28.50 14.51 8.51
CA PRO A 65 28.01 13.31 7.83
C PRO A 65 26.69 12.81 8.44
N LEU A 66 26.32 13.30 9.63
CA LEU A 66 25.08 12.97 10.33
C LEU A 66 24.01 14.06 10.20
N PHE A 67 24.21 15.08 9.35
CA PHE A 67 23.21 16.14 9.14
C PHE A 67 21.84 15.56 8.72
N ALA A 68 21.83 14.62 7.76
CA ALA A 68 20.61 13.97 7.30
C ALA A 68 19.91 13.17 8.42
N VAL A 69 20.68 12.48 9.26
CA VAL A 69 20.16 11.71 10.40
C VAL A 69 19.45 12.65 11.38
N ARG A 70 20.09 13.76 11.77
CA ARG A 70 19.47 14.75 12.67
C ARG A 70 18.23 15.42 12.07
N LEU A 71 18.20 15.61 10.76
CA LEU A 71 17.03 16.13 10.07
C LEU A 71 15.86 15.15 10.14
N PHE A 72 16.12 13.86 9.89
CA PHE A 72 15.10 12.81 10.01
C PHE A 72 14.63 12.62 11.45
N GLU A 73 15.51 12.64 12.45
CA GLU A 73 15.12 12.60 13.86
C GLU A 73 14.18 13.74 14.23
N LYS A 74 14.49 14.97 13.82
CA LYS A 74 13.62 16.14 14.03
C LYS A 74 12.27 15.98 13.33
N PHE A 75 12.28 15.46 12.10
CA PHE A 75 11.06 15.19 11.35
C PHE A 75 10.19 14.14 12.05
N LEU A 76 10.75 12.99 12.46
CA LEU A 76 10.04 11.93 13.15
C LEU A 76 9.48 12.41 14.50
N ALA A 77 10.26 13.18 15.26
CA ALA A 77 9.81 13.77 16.52
C ALA A 77 8.61 14.72 16.31
N ARG A 78 8.65 15.54 15.26
CA ARG A 78 7.53 16.41 14.88
C ARG A 78 6.32 15.60 14.40
N SER A 79 6.54 14.55 13.63
CA SER A 79 5.46 13.69 13.15
C SER A 79 4.75 12.98 14.31
N ARG A 80 5.49 12.49 15.32
CA ARG A 80 4.91 11.89 16.54
C ARG A 80 4.03 12.85 17.35
N SER A 81 4.37 14.14 17.39
CA SER A 81 3.57 15.12 18.15
C SER A 81 2.26 15.48 17.44
N ILE A 82 2.22 15.41 16.11
CA ILE A 82 1.03 15.67 15.30
C ILE A 82 0.15 14.41 15.21
N LEU A 83 0.76 13.27 14.94
CA LEU A 83 0.11 11.98 14.71
C LEU A 83 -0.10 11.24 16.04
N THR A 84 -1.02 11.73 16.87
CA THR A 84 -1.28 11.14 18.19
C THR A 84 -2.17 9.90 18.12
N PRO A 85 -2.04 8.92 19.04
CA PRO A 85 -2.91 7.73 19.06
C PRO A 85 -4.41 8.06 19.13
N ALA A 86 -4.77 9.13 19.83
CA ALA A 86 -6.15 9.59 19.96
C ALA A 86 -6.73 10.06 18.61
N LEU A 87 -5.93 10.75 17.79
CA LEU A 87 -6.34 11.15 16.44
C LEU A 87 -6.57 9.91 15.55
N PHE A 88 -5.69 8.90 15.61
CA PHE A 88 -5.89 7.66 14.87
C PHE A 88 -7.19 6.95 15.26
N GLU A 89 -7.45 6.80 16.56
CA GLU A 89 -8.69 6.17 17.06
C GLU A 89 -9.92 6.97 16.61
N SER A 90 -9.88 8.31 16.70
CA SER A 90 -10.98 9.17 16.24
C SER A 90 -11.25 9.01 14.74
N ILE A 91 -10.21 8.96 13.91
CA ILE A 91 -10.34 8.74 12.47
C ILE A 91 -10.93 7.35 12.22
N SER A 92 -10.39 6.31 12.86
CA SER A 92 -10.86 4.94 12.76
C SER A 92 -12.35 4.81 13.14
N ASP A 93 -12.76 5.38 14.27
CA ASP A 93 -14.15 5.35 14.74
C ASP A 93 -15.10 6.06 13.76
N TRP A 94 -14.67 7.19 13.18
CA TRP A 94 -15.43 7.87 12.13
C TRP A 94 -15.62 6.99 10.89
N PHE A 95 -14.57 6.32 10.42
CA PHE A 95 -14.65 5.38 9.29
C PHE A 95 -15.53 4.16 9.58
N ILE A 96 -15.57 3.67 10.82
CA ILE A 96 -16.49 2.58 11.23
C ILE A 96 -17.93 3.04 11.08
N ILE A 97 -18.27 4.21 11.65
CA ILE A 97 -19.62 4.78 11.57
C ILE A 97 -20.03 5.00 10.11
N MET A 98 -19.15 5.63 9.33
CA MET A 98 -19.38 5.88 7.91
C MET A 98 -19.60 4.56 7.15
N GLY A 99 -18.74 3.57 7.31
CA GLY A 99 -18.86 2.29 6.61
C GLY A 99 -20.17 1.56 6.92
N HIS A 100 -20.63 1.58 8.18
CA HIS A 100 -21.92 1.01 8.54
C HIS A 100 -23.11 1.77 7.94
N ALA A 101 -23.09 3.10 7.98
CA ALA A 101 -24.13 3.92 7.35
C ALA A 101 -24.19 3.67 5.83
N THR A 102 -23.03 3.57 5.19
CA THR A 102 -22.92 3.27 3.76
C THR A 102 -23.46 1.88 3.43
N LEU A 103 -23.22 0.85 4.26
CA LEU A 103 -23.76 -0.50 4.01
C LEU A 103 -25.29 -0.56 4.02
N VAL A 104 -25.94 0.19 4.92
CA VAL A 104 -27.41 0.30 4.93
C VAL A 104 -27.90 0.94 3.64
N THR A 105 -27.26 2.03 3.21
CA THR A 105 -27.58 2.70 1.95
C THR A 105 -27.35 1.80 0.74
N MET A 106 -26.24 1.04 0.73
CA MET A 106 -25.91 0.06 -0.31
C MET A 106 -26.93 -1.07 -0.41
N SER A 107 -27.52 -1.51 0.71
CA SER A 107 -28.61 -2.50 0.70
C SER A 107 -29.80 -1.99 -0.14
N GLY A 108 -30.25 -0.75 0.10
CA GLY A 108 -31.33 -0.13 -0.68
C GLY A 108 -30.94 0.17 -2.14
N LEU A 109 -29.74 0.73 -2.37
CA LEU A 109 -29.27 1.08 -3.71
C LEU A 109 -29.03 -0.15 -4.59
N SER A 110 -28.53 -1.25 -4.02
CA SER A 110 -28.33 -2.49 -4.78
C SER A 110 -29.66 -3.12 -5.22
N LEU A 111 -30.68 -3.12 -4.35
CA LEU A 111 -32.02 -3.54 -4.71
C LEU A 111 -32.58 -2.66 -5.84
N LEU A 112 -32.48 -1.34 -5.70
CA LEU A 112 -32.93 -0.39 -6.72
C LEU A 112 -32.23 -0.62 -8.06
N PHE A 113 -30.89 -0.73 -8.05
CA PHE A 113 -30.08 -0.98 -9.24
C PHE A 113 -30.54 -2.23 -10.00
N TRP A 114 -30.71 -3.34 -9.28
CA TRP A 114 -31.10 -4.61 -9.88
C TRP A 114 -32.57 -4.65 -10.35
N VAL A 115 -33.48 -3.93 -9.69
CA VAL A 115 -34.85 -3.73 -10.19
C VAL A 115 -34.84 -2.97 -11.51
N MET A 116 -34.05 -1.90 -11.61
CA MET A 116 -33.89 -1.14 -12.86
C MET A 116 -33.27 -2.02 -13.97
N ALA A 117 -32.28 -2.83 -13.63
CA ALA A 117 -31.69 -3.79 -14.57
C ALA A 117 -32.71 -4.85 -15.02
N ALA A 118 -33.59 -5.33 -14.12
CA ALA A 118 -34.66 -6.27 -14.43
C ALA A 118 -35.62 -5.70 -15.48
N ILE A 119 -36.04 -4.45 -15.29
CA ILE A 119 -36.94 -3.74 -16.22
C ILE A 119 -36.24 -3.56 -17.57
N LYS A 120 -35.00 -3.08 -17.57
CA LYS A 120 -34.24 -2.83 -18.81
C LYS A 120 -34.03 -4.10 -19.64
N GLN A 121 -33.66 -5.20 -18.98
CA GLN A 121 -33.31 -6.46 -19.65
C GLN A 121 -34.50 -7.41 -19.82
N SER A 122 -35.69 -7.06 -19.32
CA SER A 122 -36.89 -7.92 -19.30
C SER A 122 -36.63 -9.31 -18.69
N ARG A 123 -35.80 -9.37 -17.64
CA ARG A 123 -35.40 -10.61 -16.96
C ARG A 123 -35.70 -10.53 -15.47
N GLY A 124 -36.70 -11.28 -15.02
CA GLY A 124 -37.13 -11.28 -13.61
C GLY A 124 -36.07 -11.76 -12.60
N VAL A 125 -35.08 -12.55 -13.04
CA VAL A 125 -33.99 -13.06 -12.17
C VAL A 125 -33.18 -11.94 -11.49
N TYR A 126 -33.07 -10.77 -12.13
CA TYR A 126 -32.34 -9.65 -11.55
C TYR A 126 -32.99 -9.13 -10.26
N ILE A 127 -34.31 -9.23 -10.11
CA ILE A 127 -34.98 -8.86 -8.85
C ILE A 127 -34.50 -9.74 -7.69
N LEU A 128 -34.29 -11.04 -7.95
CA LEU A 128 -33.73 -11.96 -6.95
C LEU A 128 -32.28 -11.61 -6.60
N TYR A 129 -31.46 -11.17 -7.57
CA TYR A 129 -30.12 -10.64 -7.27
C TYR A 129 -30.18 -9.40 -6.39
N GLY A 130 -31.08 -8.46 -6.68
CA GLY A 130 -31.31 -7.28 -5.84
C GLY A 130 -31.65 -7.62 -4.40
N ALA A 131 -32.62 -8.53 -4.21
CA ALA A 131 -32.99 -9.00 -2.88
C ALA A 131 -31.82 -9.73 -2.17
N GLY A 132 -31.09 -10.57 -2.91
CA GLY A 132 -29.91 -11.27 -2.41
C GLY A 132 -28.81 -10.32 -1.91
N TYR A 133 -28.44 -9.31 -2.68
CA TYR A 133 -27.42 -8.33 -2.27
C TYR A 133 -27.91 -7.42 -1.14
N ALA A 134 -29.19 -7.05 -1.11
CA ALA A 134 -29.76 -6.27 -0.02
C ALA A 134 -29.63 -7.02 1.33
N ILE A 135 -30.00 -8.30 1.34
CA ILE A 135 -29.84 -9.18 2.52
C ILE A 135 -28.34 -9.36 2.84
N LEU A 136 -27.50 -9.62 1.84
CA LEU A 136 -26.07 -9.79 2.02
C LEU A 136 -25.44 -8.57 2.70
N PHE A 137 -25.74 -7.35 2.28
CA PHE A 137 -25.16 -6.14 2.90
C PHE A 137 -25.60 -5.96 4.35
N LEU A 138 -26.83 -6.36 4.73
CA LEU A 138 -27.27 -6.35 6.13
C LEU A 138 -26.50 -7.38 6.96
N VAL A 139 -26.27 -8.58 6.42
CA VAL A 139 -25.45 -9.62 7.07
C VAL A 139 -24.00 -9.17 7.21
N LEU A 140 -23.43 -8.57 6.17
CA LEU A 140 -22.07 -8.03 6.21
C LEU A 140 -21.95 -6.85 7.19
N GLN A 141 -22.97 -6.00 7.29
CA GLN A 141 -23.02 -4.92 8.29
C GLN A 141 -22.98 -5.47 9.71
N PHE A 142 -23.82 -6.48 10.00
CA PHE A 142 -23.83 -7.14 11.30
C PHE A 142 -22.47 -7.80 11.61
N SER A 143 -21.91 -8.50 10.63
CA SER A 143 -20.61 -9.18 10.76
C SER A 143 -19.49 -8.17 11.01
N ALA A 144 -19.40 -7.10 10.21
CA ALA A 144 -18.43 -6.04 10.39
C ALA A 144 -18.49 -5.43 11.80
N TRP A 145 -19.70 -5.17 12.32
CA TRP A 145 -19.87 -4.58 13.66
C TRP A 145 -19.30 -5.49 14.76
N LYS A 146 -19.59 -6.79 14.67
CA LYS A 146 -19.09 -7.78 15.64
C LYS A 146 -17.57 -7.96 15.55
N PHE A 147 -17.03 -8.07 14.34
CA PHE A 147 -15.61 -8.36 14.13
C PHE A 147 -14.70 -7.15 14.33
N MET A 148 -15.17 -5.91 14.11
CA MET A 148 -14.41 -4.71 14.50
C MET A 148 -14.14 -4.67 16.00
N LYS A 149 -15.19 -4.92 16.81
CA LYS A 149 -15.06 -4.96 18.27
C LYS A 149 -14.16 -6.11 18.71
N ALA A 150 -14.37 -7.31 18.16
CA ALA A 150 -13.56 -8.48 18.47
C ALA A 150 -12.09 -8.27 18.10
N GLY A 151 -11.81 -7.68 16.93
CA GLY A 151 -10.46 -7.37 16.47
C GLY A 151 -9.73 -6.38 17.39
N LYS A 152 -10.41 -5.31 17.83
CA LYS A 152 -9.83 -4.35 18.80
C LYS A 152 -9.47 -5.04 20.12
N THR A 153 -10.38 -5.85 20.66
CA THR A 153 -10.13 -6.63 21.88
C THR A 153 -8.99 -7.63 21.69
N LEU A 154 -8.90 -8.28 20.53
CA LEU A 154 -7.89 -9.30 20.26
C LEU A 154 -6.48 -8.68 20.15
N VAL A 155 -6.35 -7.51 19.52
CA VAL A 155 -5.09 -6.73 19.51
C VAL A 155 -4.68 -6.33 20.93
N GLN A 156 -5.64 -5.87 21.76
CA GLN A 156 -5.39 -5.46 23.15
C GLN A 156 -5.01 -6.63 24.07
N ASN A 157 -5.57 -7.82 23.84
CA ASN A 157 -5.28 -9.00 24.65
C ASN A 157 -4.00 -9.74 24.24
N SER A 158 -3.35 -9.31 23.16
CA SER A 158 -2.18 -9.99 22.61
C SER A 158 -0.95 -9.08 22.66
N PRO A 159 -0.41 -8.72 23.84
CA PRO A 159 0.75 -7.83 23.93
C PRO A 159 1.97 -8.45 23.25
N SER A 160 2.74 -7.63 22.54
CA SER A 160 4.04 -8.02 21.98
C SER A 160 5.13 -7.04 22.41
N ARG A 161 6.36 -7.53 22.47
CA ARG A 161 7.53 -6.75 22.83
C ARG A 161 8.41 -6.57 21.61
N LEU A 162 9.08 -5.43 21.53
CA LEU A 162 10.08 -5.13 20.51
C LEU A 162 11.19 -4.32 21.19
N ALA A 163 12.44 -4.64 20.94
CA ALA A 163 13.59 -4.02 21.59
C ALA A 163 14.11 -2.79 20.84
N SER A 164 14.06 -2.81 19.52
CA SER A 164 14.60 -1.72 18.71
C SER A 164 13.56 -0.63 18.40
N ASP A 165 13.67 0.52 19.06
CA ASP A 165 12.98 1.74 18.63
C ASP A 165 13.42 2.18 17.22
N ALA A 166 14.71 2.02 16.91
CA ALA A 166 15.30 2.32 15.62
C ALA A 166 14.64 1.55 14.45
N PHE A 167 14.21 0.30 14.65
CA PHE A 167 13.47 -0.45 13.63
C PHE A 167 12.17 0.28 13.25
N LEU A 168 11.39 0.72 14.24
CA LEU A 168 10.12 1.40 14.01
C LEU A 168 10.32 2.77 13.36
N ASP A 169 11.36 3.51 13.74
CA ASP A 169 11.70 4.79 13.13
C ASP A 169 12.14 4.66 11.67
N CYS A 170 12.98 3.66 11.38
CA CYS A 170 13.35 3.32 10.01
C CYS A 170 12.13 2.89 9.19
N LEU A 171 11.24 2.05 9.76
CA LEU A 171 10.04 1.59 9.08
C LEU A 171 9.09 2.74 8.77
N ALA A 172 8.91 3.68 9.71
CA ALA A 172 8.08 4.86 9.49
C ALA A 172 8.61 5.72 8.34
N LEU A 173 9.92 5.97 8.32
CA LEU A 173 10.56 6.75 7.26
C LEU A 173 10.48 6.04 5.90
N LEU A 174 10.84 4.75 5.85
CA LEU A 174 10.80 3.96 4.63
C LEU A 174 9.39 3.84 4.08
N SER A 175 8.39 3.62 4.93
CA SER A 175 6.99 3.53 4.50
C SER A 175 6.50 4.87 3.95
N GLY A 176 6.79 5.99 4.61
CA GLY A 176 6.43 7.31 4.10
C GLY A 176 7.07 7.63 2.73
N ILE A 177 8.36 7.33 2.56
CA ILE A 177 9.05 7.51 1.27
C ILE A 177 8.47 6.57 0.22
N ALA A 178 8.25 5.30 0.55
CA ALA A 178 7.65 4.33 -0.37
C ALA A 178 6.26 4.77 -0.84
N GLY A 179 5.43 5.32 0.06
CA GLY A 179 4.11 5.84 -0.29
C GLY A 179 4.17 6.95 -1.33
N ILE A 180 5.08 7.92 -1.14
CA ILE A 180 5.29 9.03 -2.10
C ILE A 180 5.79 8.49 -3.45
N LEU A 181 6.79 7.59 -3.44
CA LEU A 181 7.34 7.02 -4.67
C LEU A 181 6.30 6.20 -5.44
N LEU A 182 5.48 5.41 -4.74
CA LEU A 182 4.39 4.65 -5.35
C LEU A 182 3.35 5.58 -5.96
N PHE A 183 2.95 6.65 -5.26
CA PHE A 183 2.01 7.63 -5.80
C PHE A 183 2.54 8.30 -7.06
N VAL A 184 3.80 8.79 -7.04
CA VAL A 184 4.44 9.41 -8.21
C VAL A 184 4.54 8.41 -9.37
N ASN A 185 4.87 7.14 -9.10
CA ASN A 185 4.89 6.10 -10.12
C ASN A 185 3.51 5.91 -10.76
N PHE A 186 2.44 5.87 -9.96
CA PHE A 186 1.08 5.73 -10.49
C PHE A 186 0.61 6.97 -11.30
N LEU A 187 1.14 8.17 -11.02
CA LEU A 187 0.88 9.36 -11.83
C LEU A 187 1.50 9.31 -13.23
N THR A 188 2.44 8.40 -13.49
CA THR A 188 3.05 8.26 -14.82
C THR A 188 2.13 7.57 -15.84
N TYR A 189 1.08 6.89 -15.36
CA TYR A 189 0.07 6.27 -16.22
C TYR A 189 -1.04 7.27 -16.56
N SER A 190 -1.55 7.22 -17.80
CA SER A 190 -2.54 8.17 -18.30
C SER A 190 -3.97 7.88 -17.87
N GLU A 191 -4.27 6.68 -17.33
CA GLU A 191 -5.63 6.33 -16.94
C GLU A 191 -5.97 6.86 -15.54
N TRP A 192 -7.17 7.45 -15.42
CA TRP A 192 -7.67 8.02 -14.17
C TRP A 192 -7.79 6.99 -13.02
N SER A 193 -7.92 5.70 -13.35
CA SER A 193 -7.93 4.59 -12.38
C SER A 193 -6.62 4.49 -11.59
N TYR A 194 -5.47 4.76 -12.21
CA TYR A 194 -4.16 4.69 -11.56
C TYR A 194 -3.96 5.81 -10.56
N PHE A 195 -4.52 7.00 -10.79
CA PHE A 195 -4.48 8.10 -9.81
C PHE A 195 -5.06 7.67 -8.45
N TRP A 196 -6.26 7.08 -8.45
CA TRP A 196 -6.89 6.59 -7.23
C TRP A 196 -6.13 5.43 -6.59
N THR A 197 -5.56 4.55 -7.42
CA THR A 197 -4.70 3.45 -6.95
C THR A 197 -3.45 3.98 -6.24
N GLY A 198 -2.84 5.03 -6.78
CA GLY A 198 -1.70 5.72 -6.17
C GLY A 198 -2.05 6.37 -4.84
N ILE A 199 -3.20 7.06 -4.75
CA ILE A 199 -3.67 7.62 -3.47
C ILE A 199 -3.89 6.50 -2.44
N ALA A 200 -4.54 5.40 -2.83
CA ALA A 200 -4.78 4.28 -1.93
C ALA A 200 -3.46 3.67 -1.42
N ALA A 201 -2.49 3.46 -2.30
CA ALA A 201 -1.17 2.95 -1.93
C ALA A 201 -0.44 3.90 -0.97
N TRP A 202 -0.44 5.20 -1.26
CA TRP A 202 0.17 6.21 -0.40
C TRP A 202 -0.48 6.25 0.98
N VAL A 203 -1.82 6.27 1.06
CA VAL A 203 -2.55 6.27 2.34
C VAL A 203 -2.23 5.03 3.16
N ILE A 204 -2.15 3.84 2.55
CA ILE A 204 -1.78 2.61 3.27
C ILE A 204 -0.37 2.73 3.86
N CYS A 205 0.59 3.21 3.07
CA CYS A 205 1.96 3.45 3.51
C CYS A 205 2.03 4.48 4.66
N ASP A 206 1.26 5.56 4.58
CA ASP A 206 1.19 6.58 5.64
C ASP A 206 0.55 6.03 6.92
N LEU A 207 -0.46 5.16 6.82
CA LEU A 207 -1.06 4.51 7.99
C LEU A 207 -0.08 3.54 8.66
N ILE A 208 0.72 2.80 7.89
CA ILE A 208 1.79 1.96 8.44
C ILE A 208 2.83 2.83 9.15
N ALA A 209 3.23 3.95 8.53
CA ALA A 209 4.17 4.90 9.14
C ALA A 209 3.60 5.49 10.44
N TYR A 210 2.31 5.86 10.46
CA TYR A 210 1.61 6.34 11.65
C TYR A 210 1.71 5.33 12.79
N ILE A 211 1.35 4.07 12.52
CA ILE A 211 1.35 3.01 13.54
C ILE A 211 2.79 2.70 14.00
N ALA A 212 3.78 2.76 13.11
CA ALA A 212 5.18 2.60 13.47
C ALA A 212 5.67 3.72 14.41
N LEU A 213 5.24 4.96 14.17
CA LEU A 213 5.53 6.10 15.07
C LEU A 213 4.83 5.99 16.44
N ASN A 214 3.77 5.19 16.52
CA ASN A 214 2.94 5.02 17.71
C ASN A 214 2.66 3.53 18.00
N PRO A 215 3.69 2.75 18.41
CA PRO A 215 3.58 1.29 18.58
C PRO A 215 2.51 0.86 19.61
N SER A 216 2.10 1.76 20.51
CA SER A 216 1.00 1.53 21.45
C SER A 216 -0.34 1.26 20.74
N LEU A 217 -0.56 1.78 19.52
CA LEU A 217 -1.74 1.47 18.70
C LEU A 217 -1.82 -0.02 18.34
N ALA A 218 -0.66 -0.66 18.18
CA ALA A 218 -0.52 -2.09 17.94
C ALA A 218 -0.23 -2.88 19.22
N ASN A 219 -0.48 -2.31 20.41
CA ASN A 219 -0.21 -2.96 21.70
C ASN A 219 1.21 -3.56 21.77
N ILE A 220 2.20 -2.77 21.33
CA ILE A 220 3.61 -3.13 21.39
C ILE A 220 4.29 -2.28 22.46
N SER A 221 5.00 -2.95 23.36
CA SER A 221 5.85 -2.31 24.36
C SER A 221 7.32 -2.41 23.96
N LEU A 222 8.06 -1.32 24.20
CA LEU A 222 9.50 -1.27 23.96
C LEU A 222 10.23 -1.88 25.16
N ALA A 223 11.04 -2.90 24.92
CA ALA A 223 11.75 -3.65 25.95
C ALA A 223 13.26 -3.65 25.71
N LYS A 224 14.05 -3.13 26.65
CA LYS A 224 15.52 -3.00 26.48
C LYS A 224 16.27 -4.33 26.30
N GLU A 225 15.65 -5.44 26.68
CA GLU A 225 16.22 -6.78 26.63
C GLU A 225 15.20 -7.73 26.01
N ALA A 226 15.36 -8.00 24.72
CA ALA A 226 14.66 -9.06 24.00
C ALA A 226 15.69 -9.87 23.21
N GLY A 227 15.57 -11.20 23.24
CA GLY A 227 16.40 -12.06 22.39
C GLY A 227 16.06 -11.86 20.91
N ALA A 228 16.97 -12.22 20.00
CA ALA A 228 16.75 -12.07 18.55
C ALA A 228 15.46 -12.78 18.05
N GLY A 229 15.10 -13.92 18.66
CA GLY A 229 13.85 -14.62 18.36
C GLY A 229 12.60 -13.87 18.81
N GLU A 230 12.65 -13.21 19.97
CA GLU A 230 11.55 -12.36 20.46
C GLU A 230 11.39 -11.10 19.59
N GLU A 231 12.51 -10.51 19.15
CA GLU A 231 12.51 -9.37 18.23
C GLU A 231 11.82 -9.73 16.90
N ALA A 232 12.19 -10.87 16.31
CA ALA A 232 11.58 -11.35 15.06
C ALA A 232 10.07 -11.57 15.22
N ILE A 233 9.64 -12.21 16.32
CA ILE A 233 8.21 -12.37 16.63
C ILE A 233 7.52 -11.02 16.81
N GLY A 234 8.19 -10.06 17.47
CA GLY A 234 7.71 -8.70 17.66
C GLY A 234 7.48 -7.96 16.35
N ILE A 235 8.43 -8.05 15.40
CA ILE A 235 8.34 -7.43 14.07
C ILE A 235 7.18 -8.02 13.28
N ILE A 236 7.04 -9.35 13.23
CA ILE A 236 5.92 -9.97 12.50
C ILE A 236 4.59 -9.60 13.18
N SER A 237 4.56 -9.56 14.52
CA SER A 237 3.37 -9.19 15.28
C SER A 237 2.96 -7.75 14.99
N PHE A 238 3.94 -6.86 14.81
CA PHE A 238 3.71 -5.48 14.41
C PHE A 238 2.95 -5.40 13.09
N PHE A 239 3.41 -6.07 12.03
CA PHE A 239 2.75 -5.96 10.72
C PHE A 239 1.32 -6.49 10.74
N VAL A 240 1.09 -7.64 11.40
CA VAL A 240 -0.24 -8.24 11.48
C VAL A 240 -1.20 -7.35 12.29
N LYS A 241 -0.73 -6.78 13.41
CA LYS A 241 -1.54 -5.84 14.20
C LYS A 241 -1.73 -4.50 13.51
N ALA A 242 -0.73 -3.98 12.81
CA ALA A 242 -0.85 -2.77 12.03
C ALA A 242 -1.91 -2.94 10.93
N PHE A 243 -1.92 -4.09 10.24
CA PHE A 243 -2.98 -4.45 9.30
C PHE A 243 -4.37 -4.45 9.97
N MET A 244 -4.52 -5.06 11.14
CA MET A 244 -5.78 -5.02 11.90
C MET A 244 -6.23 -3.60 12.25
N ARG A 245 -5.29 -2.70 12.56
CA ARG A 245 -5.58 -1.30 12.87
C ARG A 245 -5.96 -0.48 11.63
N ILE A 246 -5.53 -0.88 10.44
CA ILE A 246 -5.88 -0.25 9.16
C ILE A 246 -7.26 -0.67 8.66
N VAL A 247 -7.71 -1.89 8.98
CA VAL A 247 -8.97 -2.48 8.51
C VAL A 247 -10.20 -1.58 8.69
N PRO A 248 -10.42 -0.89 9.83
CA PRO A 248 -11.53 0.05 9.98
C PRO A 248 -11.58 1.15 8.92
N ILE A 249 -10.42 1.73 8.60
CA ILE A 249 -10.28 2.80 7.63
C ILE A 249 -10.50 2.26 6.21
N ALA A 250 -9.90 1.10 5.90
CA ALA A 250 -10.07 0.44 4.61
C ALA A 250 -11.52 0.01 4.36
N PHE A 251 -12.19 -0.54 5.38
CA PHE A 251 -13.61 -0.88 5.36
C PHE A 251 -14.47 0.35 5.06
N GLY A 252 -14.35 1.41 5.87
CA GLY A 252 -15.16 2.61 5.70
C GLY A 252 -14.94 3.26 4.34
N THR A 253 -13.68 3.48 3.96
CA THR A 253 -13.31 4.11 2.69
C THR A 253 -13.78 3.28 1.50
N GLY A 254 -13.49 1.98 1.51
CA GLY A 254 -13.78 1.09 0.38
C GLY A 254 -15.27 0.99 0.09
N VAL A 255 -16.09 0.74 1.12
CA VAL A 255 -17.56 0.65 0.93
C VAL A 255 -18.11 1.99 0.44
N SER A 256 -17.67 3.13 0.99
CA SER A 256 -18.13 4.46 0.57
C SER A 256 -17.73 4.81 -0.86
N LEU A 257 -16.51 4.49 -1.26
CA LEU A 257 -16.04 4.70 -2.65
C LEU A 257 -16.91 3.91 -3.63
N PHE A 258 -17.18 2.62 -3.34
CA PHE A 258 -17.97 1.78 -4.22
C PHE A 258 -19.48 2.06 -4.16
N MET A 259 -19.98 2.72 -3.12
CA MET A 259 -21.32 3.30 -3.14
C MET A 259 -21.44 4.43 -4.17
N VAL A 260 -20.45 5.33 -4.24
CA VAL A 260 -20.41 6.37 -5.27
C VAL A 260 -20.30 5.74 -6.66
N ALA A 261 -19.48 4.70 -6.82
CA ALA A 261 -19.39 3.95 -8.07
C ALA A 261 -20.72 3.28 -8.47
N LEU A 262 -21.48 2.74 -7.50
CA LEU A 262 -22.81 2.19 -7.76
C LEU A 262 -23.80 3.27 -8.21
N LEU A 263 -23.78 4.45 -7.58
CA LEU A 263 -24.60 5.59 -8.02
C LEU A 263 -24.28 5.97 -9.47
N MET A 264 -23.00 6.03 -9.84
CA MET A 264 -22.59 6.24 -11.24
C MET A 264 -23.10 5.11 -12.14
N GLY A 265 -22.99 3.85 -11.70
CA GLY A 265 -23.51 2.68 -12.41
C GLY A 265 -25.03 2.71 -12.65
N ILE A 266 -25.80 3.28 -11.72
CA ILE A 266 -27.24 3.51 -11.89
C ILE A 266 -27.49 4.49 -13.04
N PHE A 267 -26.74 5.59 -13.11
CA PHE A 267 -26.89 6.57 -14.20
C PHE A 267 -26.44 6.00 -15.55
N THR A 268 -25.33 5.26 -15.60
CA THR A 268 -24.84 4.66 -16.84
C THR A 268 -25.75 3.56 -17.35
N LEU A 269 -26.48 2.85 -16.47
CA LEU A 269 -27.45 1.82 -16.86
C LEU A 269 -28.51 2.34 -17.84
N PHE A 270 -28.90 3.61 -17.79
CA PHE A 270 -29.88 4.19 -18.74
C PHE A 270 -29.25 4.79 -20.00
N GLY A 271 -27.92 4.83 -20.10
CA GLY A 271 -27.23 5.29 -21.31
C GLY A 271 -27.40 4.32 -22.49
N ARG A 272 -27.24 4.83 -23.73
CA ARG A 272 -27.35 4.05 -24.98
C ARG A 272 -26.43 2.80 -25.01
N ALA A 273 -25.27 2.88 -24.35
CA ALA A 273 -24.31 1.78 -24.23
C ALA A 273 -24.30 1.14 -22.82
N GLY A 274 -25.26 1.50 -21.96
CA GLY A 274 -25.26 1.08 -20.56
C GLY A 274 -25.41 -0.43 -20.40
N ASN A 275 -24.47 -1.07 -19.71
CA ASN A 275 -24.58 -2.44 -19.26
C ASN A 275 -24.69 -2.48 -17.72
N GLU A 276 -25.11 -3.61 -17.16
CA GLU A 276 -25.17 -3.80 -15.71
C GLU A 276 -23.79 -4.03 -15.07
N PHE A 277 -22.72 -4.13 -15.87
CA PHE A 277 -21.40 -4.57 -15.40
C PHE A 277 -20.79 -3.58 -14.41
N ASP A 278 -20.88 -2.27 -14.67
CA ASP A 278 -20.29 -1.25 -13.80
C ASP A 278 -20.92 -1.24 -12.41
N GLY A 279 -22.26 -1.24 -12.35
CA GLY A 279 -22.99 -1.28 -11.08
C GLY A 279 -22.79 -2.61 -10.35
N LYS A 280 -22.77 -3.75 -11.06
CA LYS A 280 -22.45 -5.05 -10.47
C LYS A 280 -21.04 -5.08 -9.88
N SER A 281 -20.05 -4.60 -10.63
CA SER A 281 -18.65 -4.53 -10.19
C SER A 281 -18.50 -3.68 -8.92
N ALA A 282 -19.22 -2.54 -8.86
CA ALA A 282 -19.26 -1.71 -7.66
C ALA A 282 -19.86 -2.46 -6.44
N ILE A 283 -20.99 -3.16 -6.63
CA ILE A 283 -21.62 -3.97 -5.58
C ILE A 283 -20.67 -5.07 -5.09
N ASP A 284 -20.04 -5.82 -5.99
CA ASP A 284 -19.14 -6.93 -5.64
C ASP A 284 -17.92 -6.43 -4.87
N ARG A 285 -17.31 -5.32 -5.31
CA ARG A 285 -16.17 -4.72 -4.63
C ARG A 285 -16.56 -4.16 -3.26
N ALA A 286 -17.71 -3.50 -3.13
CA ALA A 286 -18.21 -3.06 -1.83
C ALA A 286 -18.40 -4.25 -0.87
N ALA A 287 -18.94 -5.36 -1.35
CA ALA A 287 -19.08 -6.58 -0.55
C ALA A 287 -17.72 -7.14 -0.10
N LEU A 288 -16.71 -7.12 -0.99
CA LEU A 288 -15.34 -7.54 -0.64
C LEU A 288 -14.74 -6.68 0.48
N TYR A 289 -14.87 -5.34 0.40
CA TYR A 289 -14.39 -4.45 1.46
C TYR A 289 -15.19 -4.63 2.77
N ALA A 290 -16.48 -4.92 2.68
CA ALA A 290 -17.32 -5.21 3.83
C ALA A 290 -16.94 -6.52 4.55
N CYS A 291 -16.30 -7.46 3.84
CA CYS A 291 -15.75 -8.69 4.41
C CYS A 291 -14.42 -8.47 5.16
N LEU A 292 -13.73 -7.33 4.98
CA LEU A 292 -12.40 -7.10 5.57
C LEU A 292 -12.34 -7.30 7.10
N PRO A 293 -13.29 -6.81 7.92
CA PRO A 293 -13.24 -7.00 9.38
C PRO A 293 -13.29 -8.48 9.78
N PHE A 294 -14.08 -9.28 9.06
CA PHE A 294 -14.18 -10.71 9.29
C PHE A 294 -12.91 -11.44 8.83
N ALA A 295 -12.46 -11.17 7.61
CA ALA A 295 -11.26 -11.79 7.04
C ALA A 295 -10.01 -11.48 7.88
N SER A 296 -9.85 -10.23 8.31
CA SER A 296 -8.72 -9.81 9.13
C SER A 296 -8.71 -10.51 10.49
N TYR A 297 -9.87 -10.68 11.12
CA TYR A 297 -10.00 -11.45 12.36
C TYR A 297 -9.54 -12.90 12.20
N ILE A 298 -9.97 -13.59 11.13
CA ILE A 298 -9.54 -14.97 10.87
C ILE A 298 -8.03 -15.05 10.65
N ILE A 299 -7.50 -14.16 9.80
CA ILE A 299 -6.06 -14.10 9.52
C ILE A 299 -5.27 -13.87 10.82
N PHE A 300 -5.75 -12.98 11.69
CA PHE A 300 -5.12 -12.70 12.97
C PHE A 300 -5.12 -13.89 13.92
N ALA A 301 -6.24 -14.64 13.98
CA ALA A 301 -6.35 -15.84 14.81
C ALA A 301 -5.41 -16.95 14.32
N LEU A 302 -5.38 -17.21 13.01
CA LEU A 302 -4.45 -18.17 12.41
C LEU A 302 -2.99 -17.76 12.63
N TYR A 303 -2.70 -16.46 12.54
CA TYR A 303 -1.38 -15.94 12.82
C TYR A 303 -0.94 -16.18 14.27
N HIS A 304 -1.82 -15.97 15.25
CA HIS A 304 -1.49 -16.24 16.65
C HIS A 304 -1.21 -17.72 16.91
N LEU A 305 -1.94 -18.62 16.24
CA LEU A 305 -1.63 -20.04 16.30
C LEU A 305 -0.20 -20.33 15.82
N ILE A 306 0.24 -19.69 14.75
CA ILE A 306 1.63 -19.82 14.24
C ILE A 306 2.63 -19.27 15.27
N ILE A 307 2.37 -18.11 15.87
CA ILE A 307 3.24 -17.53 16.90
C ILE A 307 3.34 -18.43 18.13
N ASP A 308 2.24 -19.05 18.56
CA ASP A 308 2.25 -19.97 19.70
C ASP A 308 3.09 -21.21 19.40
N ILE A 309 3.03 -21.74 18.18
CA ILE A 309 3.89 -22.84 17.73
C ILE A 309 5.37 -22.40 17.75
N LEU A 310 5.70 -21.23 17.19
CA LEU A 310 7.07 -20.71 17.17
C LEU A 310 7.62 -20.50 18.58
N ARG A 311 6.83 -19.94 19.49
CA ARG A 311 7.21 -19.78 20.91
C ARG A 311 7.43 -21.12 21.59
N ALA A 312 6.56 -22.09 21.36
CA ALA A 312 6.73 -23.43 21.91
C ALA A 312 8.05 -24.07 21.47
N ILE A 313 8.42 -23.93 20.19
CA ILE A 313 9.69 -24.42 19.65
C ILE A 313 10.89 -23.73 20.30
N LEU A 314 10.84 -22.39 20.45
CA LEU A 314 11.94 -21.62 21.03
C LEU A 314 12.18 -21.90 22.52
N ILE A 315 11.16 -22.35 23.27
CA ILE A 315 11.27 -22.66 24.70
C ILE A 315 11.92 -24.02 24.96
N ILE A 316 11.90 -24.95 24.00
CA ILE A 316 12.41 -26.33 24.19
C ILE A 316 13.90 -26.36 24.56
N PRO A 317 14.82 -25.69 23.84
CA PRO A 317 16.25 -25.72 24.17
C PRO A 317 16.52 -25.20 25.59
N VAL A 318 15.89 -24.08 25.96
CA VAL A 318 16.05 -23.46 27.29
C VAL A 318 15.64 -24.42 28.41
N LYS A 319 14.55 -25.18 28.21
CA LYS A 319 14.12 -26.18 29.20
C LYS A 319 15.05 -27.40 29.26
N LEU A 320 15.63 -27.80 28.13
CA LEU A 320 16.61 -28.90 28.08
C LEU A 320 17.91 -28.52 28.80
N ASP A 321 18.40 -27.30 28.61
CA ASP A 321 19.60 -26.79 29.26
C ASP A 321 19.41 -26.76 30.80
N GLN A 322 18.26 -26.25 31.26
CA GLN A 322 17.90 -26.24 32.69
C GLN A 322 17.80 -27.64 33.31
N LEU A 323 17.41 -28.66 32.54
CA LEU A 323 17.36 -30.05 33.00
C LEU A 323 18.75 -30.68 33.04
N ASN A 324 19.65 -30.29 32.14
CA ASN A 324 21.03 -30.75 32.13
C ASN A 324 21.81 -30.18 33.32
N ASP A 325 21.64 -28.87 33.61
CA ASP A 325 22.29 -28.19 34.73
C ASP A 325 21.86 -28.70 36.11
N ARG A 326 20.68 -29.34 36.21
CA ARG A 326 20.22 -29.97 37.46
C ARG A 326 20.76 -31.39 37.69
N LYS A 327 21.33 -32.02 36.67
CA LYS A 327 21.86 -33.40 36.74
C LYS A 327 23.38 -33.46 36.94
N GLY A 328 24.09 -32.36 36.72
CA GLY A 328 25.50 -32.18 37.06
C GLY A 328 25.67 -31.63 38.46
#